data_AF-A0A660MKU9-F1
#
_entry.id   AF-A0A660MKU9-F1
#
_cell.length_a   1.000
_cell.length_b   1.000
_cell.length_c   1.000
_cell.angle_alpha   90.00
_cell.angle_beta   90.00
_cell.angle_gamma   90.00
#
_symmetry.space_group_name_H-M   'P 1'
#
loop_
_entity.id
_entity.type
_entity.pdbx_description
1 polymer ?
#
loop_
_entity_poly.entity_id
_entity_poly.type
_entity_poly.pdbx_seq_one_letter_code
_entity_poly.pdbx_strand_id
1 'polypeptide(L)' 'YSAIHQFGGQAGREHKATIPARPYLGVSDDDVAAILEIIEDAFAARQP' A
#
# COMPACT_ATOMS: atom_id res chain seq x y z
N TYR A 1 -4.97 -8.40 6.22
CA TYR A 1 -5.56 -7.43 5.28
C TYR A 1 -6.25 -8.22 4.19
N SER A 2 -7.56 -8.09 4.00
CA SER A 2 -8.36 -8.95 3.11
C SER A 2 -8.35 -8.45 1.66
N ALA A 3 -8.41 -9.36 0.68
CA ALA A 3 -8.42 -9.04 -0.76
C ALA A 3 -9.52 -8.02 -1.14
N ILE A 4 -10.67 -8.06 -0.44
CA ILE A 4 -11.80 -7.14 -0.65
C ILE A 4 -11.48 -5.67 -0.37
N HIS A 5 -10.44 -5.38 0.44
CA HIS A 5 -10.00 -4.00 0.72
C HIS A 5 -9.30 -3.34 -0.49
N GLN A 6 -8.66 -4.14 -1.35
CA GLN A 6 -7.97 -3.63 -2.56
C GLN A 6 -8.80 -3.81 -3.80
N PHE A 7 -9.23 -5.05 -4.06
CA PHE A 7 -9.89 -5.41 -5.32
C PHE A 7 -11.38 -5.08 -5.33
N GLY A 8 -11.93 -4.64 -4.19
CA GLY A 8 -13.38 -4.49 -4.02
C GLY A 8 -14.08 -5.85 -4.05
N GLY A 9 -15.39 -5.82 -4.28
CA GLY A 9 -16.21 -7.03 -4.37
C GLY A 9 -17.52 -6.89 -3.61
N GLN A 10 -18.26 -8.00 -3.54
CA GLN A 10 -19.53 -8.05 -2.83
C GLN A 10 -19.30 -8.18 -1.31
N ALA A 11 -20.02 -7.37 -0.55
CA ALA A 11 -19.88 -7.24 0.90
C ALA A 11 -21.25 -7.06 1.58
N GLY A 12 -21.23 -7.06 2.92
CA GLY A 12 -22.43 -6.89 3.75
C GLY A 12 -23.29 -8.15 3.87
N ARG A 13 -24.38 -8.04 4.63
CA ARG A 13 -25.33 -9.15 4.83
C ARG A 13 -25.92 -9.57 3.49
N GLU A 14 -25.81 -10.85 3.17
CA GLU A 14 -26.27 -11.44 1.90
C GLU A 14 -25.64 -10.78 0.65
N HIS A 15 -24.42 -10.24 0.75
CA HIS A 15 -23.71 -9.67 -0.40
C HIS A 15 -24.46 -8.50 -1.09
N LYS A 16 -25.26 -7.73 -0.33
CA LYS A 16 -26.08 -6.65 -0.87
C LYS A 16 -25.33 -5.34 -1.17
N ALA A 17 -24.08 -5.22 -0.75
CA ALA A 17 -23.27 -4.04 -0.97
C ALA A 17 -22.12 -4.36 -1.94
N THR A 18 -21.85 -3.46 -2.90
CA THR A 18 -20.67 -3.56 -3.76
C THR A 18 -19.63 -2.53 -3.31
N ILE A 19 -18.45 -3.02 -2.90
CA ILE A 19 -17.30 -2.17 -2.64
C ILE A 19 -16.55 -1.99 -3.96
N PRO A 20 -16.33 -0.75 -4.44
CA PRO A 20 -15.54 -0.52 -5.64
C PRO A 20 -14.07 -0.88 -5.39
N ALA A 21 -13.39 -1.36 -6.43
CA ALA A 21 -11.94 -1.53 -6.39
C ALA A 21 -11.28 -0.19 -6.03
N ARG A 22 -10.39 -0.22 -5.05
CA ARG A 22 -9.59 0.96 -4.71
C ARG A 22 -8.40 0.99 -5.67
N PRO A 23 -8.11 2.11 -6.35
CA PRO A 23 -6.89 2.24 -7.13
C PRO A 23 -5.71 1.91 -6.21
N TYR A 24 -4.82 1.03 -6.68
CA TYR A 24 -3.60 0.72 -5.95
C TYR A 24 -2.81 2.03 -5.82
N LEU A 25 -2.49 2.42 -4.60
CA LEU A 25 -1.51 3.47 -4.38
C LEU A 25 -0.17 2.87 -4.77
N GLY A 26 0.23 3.07 -6.03
CA GLY A 26 1.56 2.73 -6.50
C GLY A 26 2.60 3.57 -5.76
N VAL A 27 3.87 3.20 -5.93
CA VAL A 27 4.99 4.01 -5.45
C VAL A 27 5.15 5.15 -6.46
N SER A 28 4.92 6.39 -6.03
CA SER A 28 5.21 7.58 -6.83
C SER A 28 6.71 7.85 -6.89
N ASP A 29 7.15 8.74 -7.78
CA ASP A 29 8.57 9.12 -7.85
C ASP A 29 9.06 9.74 -6.51
N ASP A 30 8.19 10.49 -5.82
CA ASP A 30 8.48 11.06 -4.49
C ASP A 30 8.61 9.95 -3.43
N ASP A 31 7.76 8.91 -3.49
CA ASP A 31 7.86 7.75 -2.61
C ASP A 31 9.17 6.98 -2.87
N VAL A 32 9.60 6.84 -4.13
CA VAL A 32 10.89 6.22 -4.46
C VAL A 32 12.04 6.99 -3.84
N ALA A 33 12.04 8.32 -3.97
CA ALA A 33 13.06 9.18 -3.38
C ALA A 33 13.11 9.02 -1.85
N ALA A 34 11.96 9.05 -1.19
CA ALA A 34 11.86 8.87 0.26
C ALA A 34 12.34 7.48 0.72
N ILE A 35 11.99 6.43 -0.02
CA ILE A 35 12.44 5.06 0.29
C ILE A 35 13.97 4.97 0.20
N LEU A 36 14.57 5.56 -0.84
CA LEU A 36 16.03 5.56 -0.99
C LEU A 36 16.71 6.31 0.16
N GLU A 37 16.21 7.49 0.53
CA GLU A 37 16.74 8.27 1.66
C GLU A 37 16.69 7.47 2.97
N ILE A 38 15.55 6.83 3.27
CA ILE A 38 15.39 6.01 4.47
C ILE A 38 16.36 4.83 4.48
N ILE A 39 16.57 4.19 3.33
CA ILE A 39 17.49 3.06 3.20
C ILE A 39 18.93 3.53 3.42
N GLU A 40 19.34 4.63 2.77
CA GLU A 40 20.67 5.20 2.92
C GLU A 40 20.97 5.56 4.37
N ASP A 41 20.04 6.25 5.07
CA ASP A 41 20.16 6.57 6.49
C ASP A 41 20.28 5.32 7.36
N ALA A 42 19.41 4.32 7.13
CA ALA A 42 19.41 3.09 7.90
C ALA A 42 20.72 2.30 7.76
N PHE A 43 21.39 2.34 6.61
CA PHE A 43 22.68 1.68 6.38
C PHE A 43 23.87 2.53 6.82
N ALA A 44 23.79 3.86 6.75
CA ALA A 44 24.79 4.76 7.31
C ALA A 44 24.86 4.63 8.84
N ALA A 45 23.71 4.58 9.52
CA ALA A 45 23.61 4.38 10.96
C ALA A 45 24.06 2.97 11.43
N ARG A 46 24.21 2.02 10.50
CA ARG A 46 24.58 0.61 10.77
C ARG A 46 26.05 0.30 10.48
N GLN A 47 26.90 1.32 10.29
CA GLN A 47 28.34 1.08 10.21
C GLN A 47 28.85 0.45 11.52
N PRO A 48 29.76 -0.55 11.44
CA PRO A 48 30.30 -1.24 12.62
C PRO A 48 31.08 -0.31 13.54
#